data_AF-A0A669BDH1-F1
#
_entry.id   AF-A0A669BDH1-F1
#
_cell.length_a   1.000
_cell.length_b   1.000
_cell.length_c   1.000
_cell.angle_alpha   90.00
_cell.angle_beta   90.00
_cell.angle_gamma   90.00
#
_symmetry.space_group_name_H-M   'P 1'
#
loop_
_entity.id
_entity.type
_entity.pdbx_description
1 polymer ?
#
loop_
_entity_poly.entity_id
_entity_poly.type
_entity_poly.pdbx_seq_one_letter_code
_entity_poly.pdbx_strand_id
1 'polypeptide(L)'
;MSKGRKPEKSEVMADSVPATNEELRSKIMDLQIELQQERGKMDELKAKDRVVCALEKELGLQAGYAQKLQLQKEALDEQLGQVREAERHNHGSPKREVVPGLGENSDLLNNQEVEERDMRRFQLKIAELHSVIRKLEDRNALLADERNELLKRVREAESQMKPMFEKNKRLSKKNDDLLQTLQRMEEKLKNLSRENAEMVSQQSVQAQMKRPSSLTDLTHAHEEQEVEFLKLQVAEQRGIIDELTQRHVVETYFGFDEESIDSETSSLTSYNTDLTDRTPATPEEDLEESVSREESELRFRQLTREYQALQRAYALLQEQTGGSLDAEREARVRICCHLPNVVISRSCCVWLLWQDSKWVEEKQYLLRTNQELREKMSALQQAESRLQAEVQDARDQNELLEFRVLELEERERRSPALNLHMSAFPENSSSALQVYCHQEGVKDVIIPELMKKLDILGDNGNLRNEEQVAVIQAGTVISLCEKWLKQIDSTEAALTQKMIDLENDKELFSKQKGFLEEELDYRKQALDQAYMRIEELEATLYSALQQEQPACQAVAESLTDRQREELRLAVDKLRRQILRQSRQYDSQILQERMELLQQAQQRIRELEDRIDLQKRQIKEIEEKVHTQI
;
A
#
# COMPACT_ATOMS: atom_id res chain seq x y z
N MET A 1 -11.37 -34.37 -72.78
CA MET A 1 -12.74 -33.92 -72.48
C MET A 1 -13.13 -34.36 -71.08
N SER A 2 -13.83 -33.48 -70.38
CA SER A 2 -14.26 -33.49 -68.99
C SER A 2 -15.32 -34.55 -68.65
N LYS A 3 -15.36 -35.02 -67.39
CA LYS A 3 -16.57 -34.94 -66.52
C LYS A 3 -16.25 -35.22 -65.05
N GLY A 4 -16.73 -34.32 -64.20
CA GLY A 4 -16.36 -34.15 -62.79
C GLY A 4 -17.23 -34.89 -61.77
N ARG A 5 -16.72 -34.81 -60.53
CA ARG A 5 -17.12 -35.48 -59.29
C ARG A 5 -18.35 -34.85 -58.60
N LYS A 6 -19.09 -35.70 -57.88
CA LYS A 6 -20.04 -35.35 -56.80
C LYS A 6 -19.30 -34.88 -55.53
N PRO A 7 -19.92 -34.05 -54.67
CA PRO A 7 -19.52 -33.88 -53.27
C PRO A 7 -20.44 -34.64 -52.31
N GLU A 8 -19.91 -35.12 -51.19
CA GLU A 8 -20.67 -35.67 -50.06
C GLU A 8 -19.94 -35.35 -48.74
N LYS A 9 -20.73 -35.11 -47.69
CA LYS A 9 -20.44 -35.00 -46.23
C LYS A 9 -20.39 -33.59 -45.61
N SER A 10 -21.47 -33.22 -44.91
CA SER A 10 -21.56 -32.03 -44.02
C SER A 10 -22.54 -32.18 -42.84
N GLU A 11 -23.04 -33.37 -42.49
CA GLU A 11 -24.15 -33.49 -41.51
C GLU A 11 -23.73 -33.84 -40.07
N VAL A 12 -22.54 -34.39 -39.81
CA VAL A 12 -22.18 -34.88 -38.46
C VAL A 12 -21.69 -33.77 -37.51
N MET A 13 -21.37 -32.57 -38.00
CA MET A 13 -20.89 -31.45 -37.17
C MET A 13 -22.01 -30.59 -36.55
N ALA A 14 -23.27 -30.79 -36.92
CA ALA A 14 -24.36 -29.93 -36.46
C ALA A 14 -24.81 -30.24 -35.01
N ASP A 15 -24.72 -31.50 -34.58
CA ASP A 15 -25.27 -31.94 -33.28
C ASP A 15 -24.31 -31.76 -32.09
N SER A 16 -23.01 -31.50 -32.31
CA SER A 16 -22.05 -31.26 -31.22
C SER A 16 -21.99 -29.80 -30.74
N VAL A 17 -22.39 -28.86 -31.61
CA VAL A 17 -22.43 -27.40 -31.34
C VAL A 17 -23.52 -26.98 -30.34
N PRO A 18 -24.73 -27.56 -30.31
CA PRO A 18 -25.73 -27.20 -29.30
C PRO A 18 -25.34 -27.64 -27.88
N ALA A 19 -24.68 -28.80 -27.73
CA ALA A 19 -24.24 -29.29 -26.42
C ALA A 19 -23.16 -28.40 -25.79
N THR A 20 -22.20 -27.91 -26.59
CA THR A 20 -21.15 -27.00 -26.12
C THR A 20 -21.69 -25.60 -25.80
N ASN A 21 -22.73 -25.14 -26.50
CA ASN A 21 -23.42 -23.89 -26.18
C ASN A 21 -24.21 -23.95 -24.87
N GLU A 22 -24.86 -25.08 -24.56
CA GLU A 22 -25.56 -25.27 -23.28
C GLU A 22 -24.57 -25.25 -22.10
N GLU A 23 -23.40 -25.88 -22.29
CA GLU A 23 -22.33 -25.93 -21.29
C GLU A 23 -21.70 -24.54 -21.06
N LEU A 24 -21.53 -23.73 -22.12
CA LEU A 24 -21.10 -22.33 -22.01
C LEU A 24 -22.13 -21.46 -21.29
N ARG A 25 -23.44 -21.68 -21.52
CA ARG A 25 -24.51 -20.96 -20.82
C ARG A 25 -24.52 -21.28 -19.32
N SER A 26 -24.31 -22.54 -18.94
CA SER A 26 -24.17 -22.93 -17.53
C SER A 26 -22.97 -22.25 -16.89
N LYS A 27 -21.80 -22.29 -17.53
CA LYS A 27 -20.57 -21.64 -17.02
C LYS A 27 -20.72 -20.12 -16.89
N ILE A 28 -21.45 -19.48 -17.81
CA ILE A 28 -21.77 -18.05 -17.71
C ILE A 28 -22.67 -17.78 -16.50
N MET A 29 -23.70 -18.60 -16.26
CA MET A 29 -24.61 -18.46 -15.12
C MET A 29 -23.87 -18.64 -13.78
N ASP A 30 -22.96 -19.61 -13.70
CA ASP A 30 -22.14 -19.85 -12.50
C ASP A 30 -21.19 -18.67 -12.22
N LEU A 31 -20.49 -18.17 -13.23
CA LEU A 31 -19.64 -16.96 -13.11
C LEU A 31 -20.45 -15.70 -12.74
N GLN A 32 -21.71 -15.62 -13.16
CA GLN A 32 -22.62 -14.52 -12.84
C GLN A 32 -23.06 -14.56 -11.38
N ILE A 33 -23.25 -15.76 -10.82
CA ILE A 33 -23.55 -15.98 -9.40
C ILE A 33 -22.32 -15.65 -8.54
N GLU A 34 -21.13 -16.11 -8.95
CA GLU A 34 -19.86 -15.80 -8.26
C GLU A 34 -19.58 -14.30 -8.23
N LEU A 35 -19.75 -13.60 -9.35
CA LEU A 35 -19.57 -12.14 -9.41
C LEU A 35 -20.56 -11.39 -8.51
N GLN A 36 -21.80 -11.89 -8.39
CA GLN A 36 -22.82 -11.34 -7.50
C GLN A 36 -22.42 -11.52 -6.03
N GLN A 37 -21.85 -12.68 -5.70
CA GLN A 37 -21.37 -13.00 -4.37
C GLN A 37 -20.15 -12.15 -3.99
N GLU A 38 -19.22 -11.93 -4.91
CA GLU A 38 -18.03 -11.08 -4.71
C GLU A 38 -18.37 -9.60 -4.53
N ARG A 39 -19.38 -9.10 -5.24
CA ARG A 39 -19.89 -7.73 -5.01
C ARG A 39 -20.51 -7.59 -3.63
N GLY A 40 -21.30 -8.58 -3.21
CA GLY A 40 -21.86 -8.63 -1.85
C GLY A 40 -20.77 -8.57 -0.79
N LYS A 41 -19.73 -9.41 -0.92
CA LYS A 41 -18.59 -9.43 -0.01
C LYS A 41 -17.84 -8.09 0.02
N MET A 42 -17.60 -7.45 -1.13
CA MET A 42 -16.92 -6.15 -1.21
C MET A 42 -17.71 -5.03 -0.51
N ASP A 43 -19.04 -4.99 -0.68
CA ASP A 43 -19.87 -3.98 -0.02
C ASP A 43 -19.98 -4.23 1.49
N GLU A 44 -20.01 -5.49 1.91
CA GLU A 44 -19.93 -5.88 3.31
C GLU A 44 -18.58 -5.50 3.93
N LEU A 45 -17.48 -5.63 3.17
CA LEU A 45 -16.13 -5.25 3.62
C LEU A 45 -16.02 -3.72 3.79
N LYS A 46 -16.58 -2.93 2.86
CA LYS A 46 -16.69 -1.46 3.01
C LYS A 46 -17.62 -1.04 4.16
N ALA A 47 -18.65 -1.82 4.46
CA ALA A 47 -19.49 -1.57 5.63
C ALA A 47 -18.72 -1.86 6.92
N LYS A 48 -17.99 -2.97 6.97
CA LYS A 48 -17.11 -3.32 8.09
C LYS A 48 -16.00 -2.31 8.30
N ASP A 49 -15.32 -1.83 7.25
CA ASP A 49 -14.30 -0.78 7.37
C ASP A 49 -14.85 0.49 8.03
N ARG A 50 -16.09 0.88 7.68
CA ARG A 50 -16.74 2.04 8.31
C ARG A 50 -17.07 1.79 9.79
N VAL A 51 -17.49 0.58 10.14
CA VAL A 51 -17.76 0.17 11.52
C VAL A 51 -16.45 0.10 12.31
N VAL A 52 -15.38 -0.48 11.74
CA VAL A 52 -14.04 -0.55 12.34
C VAL A 52 -13.52 0.85 12.61
N CYS A 53 -13.55 1.78 11.64
CA CYS A 53 -13.14 3.16 11.88
C CYS A 53 -13.97 3.87 12.98
N ALA A 54 -15.25 3.53 13.12
CA ALA A 54 -16.09 4.08 14.19
C ALA A 54 -15.72 3.48 15.56
N LEU A 55 -15.52 2.16 15.62
CA LEU A 55 -15.12 1.43 16.81
C LEU A 55 -13.71 1.82 17.27
N GLU A 56 -12.75 2.02 16.36
CA GLU A 56 -11.41 2.52 16.68
C GLU A 56 -11.46 3.90 17.31
N LYS A 57 -12.32 4.78 16.78
CA LYS A 57 -12.52 6.13 17.33
C LYS A 57 -13.16 6.06 18.72
N GLU A 58 -14.14 5.21 18.93
CA GLU A 58 -14.83 5.05 20.21
C GLU A 58 -13.96 4.33 21.26
N LEU A 59 -13.16 3.35 20.83
CA LEU A 59 -12.14 2.69 21.63
C LEU A 59 -11.05 3.69 22.06
N GLY A 60 -10.62 4.58 21.17
CA GLY A 60 -9.70 5.68 21.52
C GLY A 60 -10.28 6.62 22.58
N LEU A 61 -11.57 6.94 22.50
CA LEU A 61 -12.27 7.73 23.51
C LEU A 61 -12.41 6.98 24.85
N GLN A 62 -12.76 5.69 24.81
CA GLN A 62 -12.85 4.85 26.01
C GLN A 62 -11.49 4.63 26.66
N ALA A 63 -10.42 4.41 25.89
CA ALA A 63 -9.07 4.30 26.39
C ALA A 63 -8.63 5.59 27.10
N GLY A 64 -8.95 6.74 26.53
CA GLY A 64 -8.73 8.04 27.18
C GLY A 64 -9.53 8.21 28.49
N TYR A 65 -10.78 7.74 28.52
CA TYR A 65 -11.62 7.78 29.74
C TYR A 65 -11.13 6.81 30.82
N ALA A 66 -10.74 5.60 30.43
CA ALA A 66 -10.17 4.59 31.32
C ALA A 66 -8.84 5.07 31.91
N GLN A 67 -7.97 5.70 31.11
CA GLN A 67 -6.73 6.30 31.61
C GLN A 67 -7.01 7.42 32.63
N LYS A 68 -8.03 8.23 32.41
CA LYS A 68 -8.44 9.26 33.37
C LYS A 68 -8.96 8.66 34.69
N LEU A 69 -9.75 7.59 34.62
CA LEU A 69 -10.22 6.86 35.81
C LEU A 69 -9.07 6.16 36.55
N GLN A 70 -8.11 5.59 35.81
CA GLN A 70 -6.91 4.98 36.37
C GLN A 70 -6.11 6.00 37.19
N LEU A 71 -5.88 7.20 36.64
CA LEU A 71 -5.20 8.29 37.35
C LEU A 71 -5.98 8.75 38.60
N GLN A 72 -7.31 8.77 38.54
CA GLN A 72 -8.13 9.07 39.72
C GLN A 72 -8.06 7.97 40.79
N LYS A 73 -8.02 6.70 40.36
CA LYS A 73 -7.84 5.56 41.26
C LYS A 73 -6.47 5.58 41.92
N GLU A 74 -5.40 5.81 41.16
CA GLU A 74 -4.04 5.94 41.69
C GLU A 74 -3.95 7.08 42.71
N ALA A 75 -4.58 8.22 42.44
CA ALA A 75 -4.65 9.32 43.40
C ALA A 75 -5.42 8.94 44.69
N LEU A 76 -6.51 8.16 44.59
CA LEU A 76 -7.27 7.65 45.74
C LEU A 76 -6.49 6.58 46.52
N ASP A 77 -5.80 5.69 45.83
CA ASP A 77 -4.97 4.64 46.44
C ASP A 77 -3.77 5.24 47.18
N GLU A 78 -3.16 6.31 46.64
CA GLU A 78 -2.13 7.10 47.36
C GLU A 78 -2.70 7.74 48.63
N GLN A 79 -3.91 8.32 48.58
CA GLN A 79 -4.57 8.88 49.76
C GLN A 79 -4.88 7.80 50.80
N LEU A 80 -5.38 6.64 50.39
CA LEU A 80 -5.66 5.51 51.27
C LEU A 80 -4.37 4.88 51.84
N GLY A 81 -3.29 4.85 51.05
CA GLY A 81 -1.96 4.43 51.50
C GLY A 81 -1.44 5.31 52.62
N GLN A 82 -1.58 6.63 52.48
CA GLN A 82 -1.22 7.60 53.52
C GLN A 82 -2.04 7.41 54.81
N VAL A 83 -3.33 7.08 54.70
CA VAL A 83 -4.19 6.78 55.88
C VAL A 83 -3.77 5.47 56.55
N ARG A 84 -3.54 4.40 55.79
CA ARG A 84 -3.07 3.11 56.36
C ARG A 84 -1.68 3.21 56.96
N GLU A 85 -0.78 3.98 56.37
CA GLU A 85 0.51 4.25 56.96
C GLU A 85 0.35 5.06 58.25
N ALA A 86 -0.52 6.06 58.29
CA ALA A 86 -0.83 6.78 59.53
C ALA A 86 -1.40 5.86 60.64
N GLU A 87 -2.21 4.86 60.28
CA GLU A 87 -2.73 3.86 61.23
C GLU A 87 -1.66 2.86 61.70
N ARG A 88 -0.75 2.41 60.83
CA ARG A 88 0.32 1.48 61.21
C ARG A 88 1.38 2.10 62.13
N HIS A 89 1.62 3.41 62.01
CA HIS A 89 2.52 4.12 62.93
C HIS A 89 1.90 4.33 64.33
N ASN A 90 0.58 4.13 64.49
CA ASN A 90 -0.12 4.23 65.78
C ASN A 90 -0.18 2.91 66.58
N HIS A 91 0.32 1.79 66.05
CA HIS A 91 0.25 0.47 66.72
C HIS A 91 1.60 -0.15 67.14
N GLY A 92 2.68 0.62 67.18
CA GLY A 92 3.98 0.15 67.64
C GLY A 92 4.34 0.56 69.07
N SER A 93 3.94 -0.21 70.10
CA SER A 93 4.68 -0.27 71.39
C SER A 93 4.30 -1.50 72.27
N PRO A 94 5.24 -1.99 73.10
CA PRO A 94 5.41 -3.43 73.36
C PRO A 94 4.72 -3.92 74.63
N LYS A 95 4.24 -5.16 74.58
CA LYS A 95 3.78 -5.94 75.74
C LYS A 95 4.88 -6.00 76.81
N ARG A 96 4.60 -5.48 78.02
CA ARG A 96 5.32 -5.82 79.26
C ARG A 96 4.33 -6.45 80.22
N GLU A 97 4.64 -7.67 80.63
CA GLU A 97 3.93 -8.42 81.67
C GLU A 97 4.00 -7.67 83.01
N VAL A 98 2.85 -7.57 83.69
CA VAL A 98 2.73 -7.01 85.03
C VAL A 98 2.84 -8.15 86.06
N VAL A 99 3.81 -8.04 86.96
CA VAL A 99 3.76 -8.61 88.31
C VAL A 99 3.47 -7.44 89.28
N PRO A 100 2.61 -7.59 90.32
CA PRO A 100 2.18 -6.46 91.14
C PRO A 100 3.14 -6.20 92.32
N GLY A 101 3.53 -4.94 92.51
CA GLY A 101 4.34 -4.49 93.66
C GLY A 101 4.21 -2.99 93.93
N LEU A 102 3.32 -2.68 94.88
CA LEU A 102 3.07 -1.45 95.66
C LEU A 102 4.07 -0.26 95.55
N GLY A 103 3.53 0.95 95.36
CA GLY A 103 4.19 2.22 95.71
C GLY A 103 3.68 3.45 94.96
N GLU A 104 2.75 4.20 95.56
CA GLU A 104 2.31 5.53 95.09
C GLU A 104 3.46 6.56 95.21
N ASN A 105 3.63 7.38 94.17
CA ASN A 105 4.48 8.60 94.02
C ASN A 105 5.46 8.63 92.81
N SER A 106 5.26 7.84 91.75
CA SER A 106 6.09 7.90 90.52
C SER A 106 5.41 8.53 89.28
N ASP A 107 4.18 9.01 89.39
CA ASP A 107 3.34 9.30 88.21
C ASP A 107 3.51 10.71 87.62
N LEU A 108 4.01 11.68 88.41
CA LEU A 108 4.13 13.08 87.94
C LEU A 108 5.40 13.34 87.10
N LEU A 109 6.52 12.69 87.41
CA LEU A 109 7.76 12.78 86.60
C LEU A 109 7.65 11.97 85.30
N ASN A 110 6.88 10.87 85.32
CA ASN A 110 6.74 9.98 84.17
C ASN A 110 5.84 10.59 83.07
N ASN A 111 4.81 11.36 83.44
CA ASN A 111 3.94 12.04 82.48
C ASN A 111 4.64 13.15 81.68
N GLN A 112 5.55 13.91 82.32
CA GLN A 112 6.30 14.97 81.64
C GLN A 112 7.30 14.43 80.61
N GLU A 113 7.93 13.28 80.87
CA GLU A 113 8.78 12.59 79.89
C GLU A 113 7.98 11.98 78.72
N VAL A 114 6.75 11.54 78.96
CA VAL A 114 5.87 11.00 77.91
C VAL A 114 5.44 12.12 76.95
N GLU A 115 5.02 13.28 77.48
CA GLU A 115 4.68 14.45 76.67
C GLU A 115 5.88 14.98 75.85
N GLU A 116 7.10 14.99 76.42
CA GLU A 116 8.29 15.34 75.66
C GLU A 116 8.63 14.34 74.55
N ARG A 117 8.45 13.03 74.80
CA ARG A 117 8.63 11.99 73.78
C ARG A 117 7.60 12.10 72.66
N ASP A 118 6.36 12.43 72.99
CA ASP A 118 5.29 12.66 72.02
C ASP A 118 5.54 13.92 71.19
N MET A 119 5.97 15.01 71.81
CA MET A 119 6.36 16.22 71.11
C MET A 119 7.52 15.96 70.12
N ARG A 120 8.52 15.16 70.53
CA ARG A 120 9.63 14.74 69.64
C ARG A 120 9.14 13.86 68.48
N ARG A 121 8.18 12.95 68.72
CA ARG A 121 7.54 12.14 67.68
C ARG A 121 6.77 13.00 66.67
N PHE A 122 6.01 13.99 67.13
CA PHE A 122 5.32 14.93 66.26
C PHE A 122 6.29 15.78 65.44
N GLN A 123 7.37 16.27 66.05
CA GLN A 123 8.39 17.04 65.33
C GLN A 123 9.07 16.21 64.24
N LEU A 124 9.39 14.94 64.51
CA LEU A 124 9.93 14.02 63.50
C LEU A 124 8.92 13.78 62.38
N LYS A 125 7.64 13.59 62.70
CA LYS A 125 6.60 13.41 61.68
C LYS A 125 6.43 14.65 60.80
N ILE A 126 6.50 15.84 61.39
CA ILE A 126 6.49 17.11 60.66
C ILE A 126 7.72 17.22 59.75
N ALA A 127 8.91 16.83 60.22
CA ALA A 127 10.12 16.84 59.39
C ALA A 127 10.06 15.83 58.22
N GLU A 128 9.50 14.64 58.45
CA GLU A 128 9.23 13.64 57.42
C GLU A 128 8.27 14.17 56.35
N LEU A 129 7.15 14.76 56.77
CA LEU A 129 6.18 15.35 55.84
C LEU A 129 6.80 16.48 55.00
N HIS A 130 7.59 17.37 55.62
CA HIS A 130 8.32 18.40 54.87
C HIS A 130 9.35 17.82 53.89
N SER A 131 9.96 16.68 54.21
CA SER A 131 10.86 15.97 53.29
C SER A 131 10.10 15.41 52.08
N VAL A 132 8.93 14.83 52.29
CA VAL A 132 8.06 14.32 51.22
C VAL A 132 7.54 15.46 50.35
N ILE A 133 7.09 16.57 50.95
CA ILE A 133 6.63 17.76 50.20
C ILE A 133 7.73 18.25 49.25
N ARG A 134 8.97 18.40 49.73
CA ARG A 134 10.10 18.81 48.88
C ARG A 134 10.34 17.85 47.72
N LYS A 135 10.31 16.53 47.95
CA LYS A 135 10.46 15.55 46.87
C LYS A 135 9.34 15.63 45.83
N LEU A 136 8.12 15.91 46.26
CA LEU A 136 6.98 16.11 45.36
C LEU A 136 7.10 17.42 44.59
N GLU A 137 7.59 18.49 45.21
CA GLU A 137 7.88 19.76 44.54
C GLU A 137 8.96 19.58 43.47
N ASP A 138 10.06 18.89 43.78
CA ASP A 138 11.13 18.57 42.82
C ASP A 138 10.60 17.72 41.66
N ARG A 139 9.77 16.72 41.93
CA ARG A 139 9.16 15.89 40.89
C ARG A 139 8.18 16.69 40.03
N ASN A 140 7.40 17.59 40.61
CA ASN A 140 6.51 18.49 39.87
C ASN A 140 7.30 19.46 38.98
N ALA A 141 8.47 19.93 39.42
CA ALA A 141 9.34 20.76 38.59
C ALA A 141 9.82 20.00 37.34
N LEU A 142 10.28 18.75 37.50
CA LEU A 142 10.70 17.90 36.38
C LEU A 142 9.55 17.61 35.39
N LEU A 143 8.36 17.30 35.90
CA LEU A 143 7.18 17.08 35.05
C LEU A 143 6.78 18.35 34.29
N ALA A 144 6.94 19.53 34.90
CA ALA A 144 6.71 20.80 34.23
C ALA A 144 7.71 21.03 33.08
N ASP A 145 8.99 20.69 33.29
CA ASP A 145 10.03 20.78 32.27
C ASP A 145 9.77 19.80 31.11
N GLU A 146 9.42 18.54 31.41
CA GLU A 146 9.04 17.55 30.40
C GLU A 146 7.83 18.02 29.57
N ARG A 147 6.80 18.57 30.23
CA ARG A 147 5.62 19.14 29.58
C ARG A 147 5.98 20.30 28.65
N ASN A 148 6.92 21.16 29.05
CA ASN A 148 7.39 22.27 28.23
C ASN A 148 8.21 21.79 27.02
N GLU A 149 9.04 20.76 27.18
CA GLU A 149 9.81 20.18 26.08
C GLU A 149 8.90 19.45 25.07
N LEU A 150 7.88 18.73 25.54
CA LEU A 150 6.85 18.15 24.67
C LEU A 150 6.09 19.22 23.88
N LEU A 151 5.69 20.32 24.53
CA LEU A 151 5.06 21.46 23.84
C LEU A 151 5.96 22.07 22.78
N LYS A 152 7.28 22.11 23.01
CA LYS A 152 8.24 22.59 22.03
C LYS A 152 8.32 21.65 20.82
N ARG A 153 8.41 20.33 21.04
CA ARG A 153 8.39 19.33 19.96
C ARG A 153 7.12 19.36 19.13
N VAL A 154 5.96 19.57 19.77
CA VAL A 154 4.68 19.74 19.06
C VAL A 154 4.72 20.96 18.13
N ARG A 155 5.22 22.11 18.61
CA ARG A 155 5.35 23.32 17.77
C ARG A 155 6.33 23.12 16.62
N GLU A 156 7.43 22.40 16.83
CA GLU A 156 8.39 22.07 15.79
C GLU A 156 7.77 21.15 14.72
N ALA A 157 7.04 20.12 15.12
CA ALA A 157 6.30 19.25 14.21
C ALA A 157 5.23 20.01 13.41
N GLU A 158 4.45 20.87 14.07
CA GLU A 158 3.48 21.75 13.41
C GLU A 158 4.15 22.68 12.38
N SER A 159 5.34 23.20 12.71
CA SER A 159 6.12 24.05 11.80
C SER A 159 6.59 23.28 10.57
N GLN A 160 6.95 22.01 10.71
CA GLN A 160 7.34 21.15 9.58
C GLN A 160 6.15 20.74 8.71
N MET A 161 4.96 20.59 9.31
CA MET A 161 3.75 20.16 8.60
C MET A 161 3.14 21.27 7.72
N LYS A 162 3.26 22.55 8.10
CA LYS A 162 2.77 23.70 7.33
C LYS A 162 3.27 23.76 5.87
N PRO A 163 4.58 23.70 5.56
CA PRO A 163 5.06 23.74 4.17
C PRO A 163 4.60 22.52 3.36
N MET A 164 4.39 21.37 4.00
CA MET A 164 3.85 20.18 3.34
C MET A 164 2.38 20.38 2.94
N PHE A 165 1.55 20.98 3.80
CA PHE A 165 0.18 21.34 3.42
C PHE A 165 0.13 22.38 2.31
N GLU A 166 1.00 23.39 2.34
CA GLU A 166 1.08 24.37 1.25
C GLU A 166 1.52 23.73 -0.07
N LYS A 167 2.50 22.82 -0.03
CA LYS A 167 2.94 22.05 -1.20
C LYS A 167 1.80 21.20 -1.75
N ASN A 168 1.07 20.50 -0.89
CA ASN A 168 -0.07 19.68 -1.29
C ASN A 168 -1.18 20.53 -1.91
N LYS A 169 -1.50 21.70 -1.33
CA LYS A 169 -2.46 22.65 -1.91
C LYS A 169 -2.03 23.14 -3.30
N ARG A 170 -0.74 23.42 -3.51
CA ARG A 170 -0.20 23.80 -4.83
C ARG A 170 -0.29 22.65 -5.84
N LEU A 171 -0.01 21.42 -5.41
CA LEU A 171 -0.12 20.23 -6.27
C LEU A 171 -1.57 19.96 -6.65
N SER A 172 -2.51 20.06 -5.69
CA SER A 172 -3.94 19.91 -5.96
C SER A 172 -4.40 20.90 -7.04
N LYS A 173 -4.01 22.17 -6.93
CA LYS A 173 -4.33 23.18 -7.96
C LYS A 173 -3.74 22.84 -9.33
N LYS A 174 -2.50 22.33 -9.37
CA LYS A 174 -1.89 21.86 -10.64
C LYS A 174 -2.64 20.67 -11.22
N ASN A 175 -3.11 19.74 -10.39
CA ASN A 175 -3.92 18.61 -10.85
C ASN A 175 -5.24 19.09 -11.44
N ASP A 176 -5.90 20.08 -10.82
CA ASP A 176 -7.12 20.67 -11.36
C ASP A 176 -6.88 21.35 -12.72
N ASP A 177 -5.78 22.11 -12.85
CA ASP A 177 -5.40 22.77 -14.11
C ASP A 177 -5.08 21.74 -15.23
N LEU A 178 -4.43 20.62 -14.88
CA LEU A 178 -4.15 19.52 -15.81
C LEU A 178 -5.43 18.79 -16.22
N LEU A 179 -6.34 18.52 -15.28
CA LEU A 179 -7.66 17.93 -15.56
C LEU A 179 -8.46 18.80 -16.53
N GLN A 180 -8.49 20.11 -16.31
CA GLN A 180 -9.15 21.03 -17.25
C GLN A 180 -8.48 21.01 -18.63
N THR A 181 -7.16 20.90 -18.68
CA THR A 181 -6.42 20.85 -19.96
C THR A 181 -6.69 19.55 -20.71
N LEU A 182 -6.74 18.43 -20.01
CA LEU A 182 -7.13 17.13 -20.56
C LEU A 182 -8.56 17.17 -21.10
N GLN A 183 -9.52 17.70 -20.35
CA GLN A 183 -10.91 17.85 -20.82
C GLN A 183 -11.00 18.67 -22.11
N ARG A 184 -10.26 19.79 -22.20
CA ARG A 184 -10.18 20.58 -23.44
C ARG A 184 -9.57 19.79 -24.61
N MET A 185 -8.57 18.95 -24.35
CA MET A 185 -7.97 18.10 -25.38
C MET A 185 -8.92 16.97 -25.83
N GLU A 186 -9.64 16.36 -24.89
CA GLU A 186 -10.68 15.36 -25.19
C GLU A 186 -11.81 15.94 -26.03
N GLU A 187 -12.26 17.16 -25.74
CA GLU A 187 -13.25 17.87 -26.56
C GLU A 187 -12.72 18.15 -27.98
N LYS A 188 -11.46 18.58 -28.11
CA LYS A 188 -10.82 18.76 -29.43
C LYS A 188 -10.76 17.45 -30.20
N LEU A 189 -10.39 16.34 -29.55
CA LEU A 189 -10.36 15.02 -30.17
C LEU A 189 -11.76 14.57 -30.60
N LYS A 190 -12.80 14.79 -29.78
CA LYS A 190 -14.19 14.51 -30.16
C LYS A 190 -14.62 15.33 -31.38
N ASN A 191 -14.25 16.60 -31.44
CA ASN A 191 -14.56 17.45 -32.58
C ASN A 191 -13.83 17.01 -33.85
N LEU A 192 -12.53 16.74 -33.78
CA LEU A 192 -11.74 16.21 -34.90
C LEU A 192 -12.26 14.85 -35.37
N SER A 193 -12.69 13.98 -34.44
CA SER A 193 -13.28 12.69 -34.79
C SER A 193 -14.63 12.86 -35.50
N ARG A 194 -15.43 13.86 -35.11
CA ARG A 194 -16.69 14.18 -35.80
C ARG A 194 -16.43 14.74 -37.20
N GLU A 195 -15.50 15.69 -37.32
CA GLU A 195 -15.09 16.28 -38.60
C GLU A 195 -14.51 15.22 -39.56
N ASN A 196 -13.69 14.30 -39.06
CA ASN A 196 -13.21 13.15 -39.86
C ASN A 196 -14.37 12.25 -40.33
N ALA A 197 -15.36 11.97 -39.48
CA ALA A 197 -16.52 11.18 -39.88
C ALA A 197 -17.36 11.90 -40.96
N GLU A 198 -17.50 13.23 -40.85
CA GLU A 198 -18.18 14.06 -41.85
C GLU A 198 -17.41 14.09 -43.18
N MET A 199 -16.08 14.23 -43.15
CA MET A 199 -15.22 14.18 -44.34
C MET A 199 -15.29 12.83 -45.06
N VAL A 200 -15.30 11.72 -44.31
CA VAL A 200 -15.48 10.36 -44.87
C VAL A 200 -16.87 10.20 -45.47
N SER A 201 -17.91 10.76 -44.84
CA SER A 201 -19.26 10.75 -45.40
C SER A 201 -19.39 11.61 -46.65
N GLN A 202 -18.71 12.76 -46.73
CA GLN A 202 -18.70 13.61 -47.93
C GLN A 202 -17.92 12.94 -49.09
N GLN A 203 -16.84 12.23 -48.80
CA GLN A 203 -16.10 11.43 -49.79
C GLN A 203 -16.93 10.24 -50.32
N SER A 204 -17.73 9.59 -49.48
CA SER A 204 -18.60 8.49 -49.93
C SER A 204 -19.76 8.97 -50.82
N VAL A 205 -20.28 10.18 -50.57
CA VAL A 205 -21.29 10.83 -51.42
C VAL A 205 -20.69 11.34 -52.73
N GLN A 206 -19.45 11.85 -52.74
CA GLN A 206 -18.73 12.18 -53.98
C GLN A 206 -18.36 10.94 -54.81
N ALA A 207 -18.04 9.81 -54.18
CA ALA A 207 -17.77 8.56 -54.89
C ALA A 207 -19.00 7.99 -55.63
N GLN A 208 -20.22 8.37 -55.22
CA GLN A 208 -21.47 8.00 -55.91
C GLN A 208 -21.85 8.97 -57.04
N MET A 209 -21.23 10.15 -57.12
CA MET A 209 -21.50 11.18 -58.13
C MET A 209 -20.21 11.48 -58.92
N LYS A 210 -20.02 10.71 -60.01
CA LYS A 210 -18.91 10.73 -60.99
C LYS A 210 -17.73 9.82 -60.63
N ARG A 211 -17.70 8.64 -61.27
CA ARG A 211 -16.45 8.05 -61.74
C ARG A 211 -16.01 8.79 -63.01
N PRO A 212 -14.93 9.58 -63.00
CA PRO A 212 -14.13 9.77 -64.19
C PRO A 212 -13.09 8.63 -64.23
N SER A 213 -13.17 7.82 -65.28
CA SER A 213 -12.27 6.71 -65.58
C SER A 213 -10.84 7.17 -65.98
N SER A 214 -10.29 8.23 -65.38
CA SER A 214 -9.03 8.86 -65.82
C SER A 214 -7.99 9.12 -64.71
N LEU A 215 -8.30 8.82 -63.44
CA LEU A 215 -7.36 9.00 -62.31
C LEU A 215 -6.57 7.72 -62.00
N THR A 216 -7.11 6.56 -62.34
CA THR A 216 -6.42 5.27 -62.25
C THR A 216 -5.24 5.19 -63.22
N ASP A 217 -5.39 5.76 -64.42
CA ASP A 217 -4.36 5.72 -65.47
C ASP A 217 -3.14 6.59 -65.15
N LEU A 218 -3.32 7.71 -64.43
CA LEU A 218 -2.21 8.57 -63.98
C LEU A 218 -1.42 7.93 -62.83
N THR A 219 -2.10 7.18 -61.96
CA THR A 219 -1.45 6.49 -60.83
C THR A 219 -0.61 5.32 -61.34
N HIS A 220 -1.16 4.55 -62.30
CA HIS A 220 -0.43 3.45 -62.94
C HIS A 220 0.75 3.95 -63.81
N ALA A 221 0.59 5.07 -64.52
CA ALA A 221 1.68 5.67 -65.31
C ALA A 221 2.80 6.25 -64.42
N HIS A 222 2.47 6.77 -63.23
CA HIS A 222 3.47 7.22 -62.26
C HIS A 222 4.23 6.04 -61.65
N GLU A 223 3.52 4.97 -61.27
CA GLU A 223 4.10 3.73 -60.77
C GLU A 223 5.00 3.07 -61.84
N GLU A 224 4.61 3.08 -63.12
CA GLU A 224 5.45 2.59 -64.22
C GLU A 224 6.72 3.42 -64.43
N GLN A 225 6.66 4.75 -64.29
CA GLN A 225 7.85 5.60 -64.36
C GLN A 225 8.79 5.39 -63.16
N GLU A 226 8.27 5.16 -61.96
CA GLU A 226 9.09 4.81 -60.79
C GLU A 226 9.76 3.45 -60.96
N VAL A 227 9.04 2.46 -61.51
CA VAL A 227 9.58 1.13 -61.79
C VAL A 227 10.67 1.19 -62.86
N GLU A 228 10.49 1.98 -63.93
CA GLU A 228 11.52 2.18 -64.97
C GLU A 228 12.75 2.91 -64.43
N PHE A 229 12.56 3.91 -63.55
CA PHE A 229 13.66 4.60 -62.87
C PHE A 229 14.46 3.65 -61.96
N LEU A 230 13.78 2.81 -61.17
CA LEU A 230 14.41 1.82 -60.31
C LEU A 230 15.14 0.73 -61.11
N LYS A 231 14.60 0.29 -62.26
CA LYS A 231 15.30 -0.64 -63.15
C LYS A 231 16.58 -0.04 -63.72
N LEU A 232 16.56 1.24 -64.09
CA LEU A 232 17.74 1.94 -64.60
C LEU A 232 18.81 2.07 -63.51
N GLN A 233 18.41 2.39 -62.28
CA GLN A 233 19.32 2.46 -61.13
C GLN A 233 19.92 1.09 -60.78
N VAL A 234 19.14 0.01 -60.87
CA VAL A 234 19.64 -1.36 -60.69
C VAL A 234 20.59 -1.75 -61.81
N ALA A 235 20.32 -1.36 -63.06
CA ALA A 235 21.22 -1.61 -64.19
C ALA A 235 22.55 -0.84 -64.04
N GLU A 236 22.51 0.40 -63.56
CA GLU A 236 23.70 1.20 -63.26
C GLU A 236 24.51 0.62 -62.09
N GLN A 237 23.84 0.21 -61.00
CA GLN A 237 24.48 -0.50 -59.89
C GLN A 237 25.10 -1.83 -60.34
N ARG A 238 24.46 -2.55 -61.26
CA ARG A 238 25.01 -3.78 -61.85
C ARG A 238 26.25 -3.49 -62.70
N GLY A 239 26.24 -2.40 -63.47
CA GLY A 239 27.43 -1.94 -64.21
C GLY A 239 28.60 -1.58 -63.30
N ILE A 240 28.35 -0.93 -62.17
CA ILE A 240 29.39 -0.61 -61.16
C ILE A 240 29.92 -1.90 -60.53
N ILE A 241 29.06 -2.86 -60.21
CA ILE A 241 29.46 -4.18 -59.68
C ILE A 241 30.32 -4.92 -60.70
N ASP A 242 29.94 -4.90 -61.99
CA ASP A 242 30.68 -5.54 -63.08
C ASP A 242 32.04 -4.84 -63.34
N GLU A 243 32.11 -3.52 -63.24
CA GLU A 243 33.38 -2.76 -63.30
C GLU A 243 34.30 -3.05 -62.10
N LEU A 244 33.74 -3.23 -60.90
CA LEU A 244 34.47 -3.61 -59.69
C LEU A 244 34.94 -5.08 -59.75
N THR A 245 34.20 -5.97 -60.41
CA THR A 245 34.63 -7.36 -60.62
C THR A 245 35.67 -7.49 -61.74
N GLN A 246 35.73 -6.56 -62.70
CA GLN A 246 36.76 -6.55 -63.75
C GLN A 246 38.07 -5.85 -63.34
N ARG A 247 38.10 -5.04 -62.28
CA ARG A 247 39.35 -4.44 -61.76
C ARG A 247 39.80 -5.11 -60.46
N HIS A 248 40.80 -5.99 -60.59
CA HIS A 248 41.71 -6.47 -59.53
C HIS A 248 41.17 -7.51 -58.53
N VAL A 249 41.24 -8.79 -58.93
CA VAL A 249 41.77 -9.84 -58.06
C VAL A 249 43.30 -9.73 -58.13
N VAL A 250 43.93 -9.15 -57.11
CA VAL A 250 45.35 -9.35 -56.82
C VAL A 250 45.40 -10.13 -55.51
N GLU A 251 45.65 -11.43 -55.63
CA GLU A 251 46.02 -12.29 -54.51
C GLU A 251 47.37 -11.83 -53.96
N THR A 252 47.36 -11.22 -52.77
CA THR A 252 48.56 -11.14 -51.93
C THR A 252 48.59 -12.33 -50.99
N TYR A 253 49.27 -13.38 -51.44
CA TYR A 253 49.83 -14.46 -50.63
C TYR A 253 51.03 -13.94 -49.81
N PHE A 254 50.98 -14.01 -48.48
CA PHE A 254 52.10 -14.18 -47.51
C PHE A 254 51.56 -13.91 -46.09
N GLY A 255 51.78 -14.67 -45.01
CA GLY A 255 52.52 -15.89 -44.71
C GLY A 255 52.33 -16.16 -43.21
N PHE A 256 52.20 -17.43 -42.83
CA PHE A 256 52.34 -17.88 -41.45
C PHE A 256 53.78 -17.64 -40.99
N ASP A 257 53.98 -17.21 -39.74
CA ASP A 257 55.18 -17.53 -38.97
C ASP A 257 54.77 -17.74 -37.50
N GLU A 258 54.74 -19.01 -37.10
CA GLU A 258 55.01 -19.45 -35.74
C GLU A 258 56.52 -19.33 -35.48
N GLU A 259 56.89 -18.99 -34.25
CA GLU A 259 58.24 -18.97 -33.63
C GLU A 259 58.75 -17.57 -33.24
N SER A 260 58.39 -17.15 -32.01
CA SER A 260 59.35 -16.52 -31.11
C SER A 260 58.92 -16.79 -29.67
N ILE A 261 59.28 -17.99 -29.24
CA ILE A 261 59.42 -18.43 -27.86
C ILE A 261 60.70 -17.80 -27.27
N ASP A 262 60.68 -17.58 -25.96
CA ASP A 262 61.78 -17.21 -25.05
C ASP A 262 62.17 -15.73 -24.90
N SER A 263 61.53 -15.08 -23.94
CA SER A 263 62.27 -14.58 -22.77
C SER A 263 61.40 -14.64 -21.52
N GLU A 264 61.58 -15.76 -20.83
CA GLU A 264 61.18 -16.00 -19.46
C GLU A 264 61.86 -15.00 -18.51
N THR A 265 61.07 -14.42 -17.60
CA THR A 265 61.43 -14.23 -16.19
C THR A 265 60.09 -14.17 -15.44
N SER A 266 59.62 -15.31 -14.92
CA SER A 266 59.92 -15.81 -13.56
C SER A 266 59.13 -15.02 -12.50
N SER A 267 58.34 -15.59 -11.59
CA SER A 267 58.01 -16.98 -11.27
C SER A 267 56.77 -16.99 -10.36
N LEU A 268 55.97 -18.04 -10.47
CA LEU A 268 55.13 -18.56 -9.40
C LEU A 268 56.04 -19.09 -8.28
N THR A 269 55.82 -18.70 -7.02
CA THR A 269 55.91 -19.63 -5.87
C THR A 269 55.40 -19.03 -4.55
N SER A 270 54.40 -19.70 -3.98
CA SER A 270 54.24 -20.10 -2.57
C SER A 270 54.77 -19.17 -1.47
N TYR A 271 53.91 -18.79 -0.52
CA TYR A 271 54.14 -19.06 0.91
C TYR A 271 52.81 -19.27 1.63
N ASN A 272 52.62 -20.48 2.12
CA ASN A 272 51.82 -20.77 3.31
C ASN A 272 52.77 -20.74 4.51
N THR A 273 52.21 -20.39 5.67
CA THR A 273 52.76 -20.44 7.04
C THR A 273 53.86 -19.46 7.44
N ASP A 274 53.53 -18.51 8.32
CA ASP A 274 53.98 -18.56 9.71
C ASP A 274 53.03 -17.85 10.69
N LEU A 275 52.78 -18.53 11.81
CA LEU A 275 51.83 -18.27 12.90
C LEU A 275 52.20 -16.98 13.68
N THR A 276 51.35 -16.26 14.42
CA THR A 276 50.52 -16.61 15.60
C THR A 276 49.91 -15.25 16.02
N ASP A 277 48.61 -15.05 16.28
CA ASP A 277 47.98 -15.32 17.58
C ASP A 277 46.47 -15.00 17.54
N ARG A 278 45.68 -15.93 18.10
CA ARG A 278 44.28 -15.83 18.61
C ARG A 278 43.06 -16.05 17.69
N THR A 279 42.58 -17.29 17.79
CA THR A 279 41.20 -17.79 18.03
C THR A 279 40.15 -17.67 16.90
N PRO A 280 39.60 -18.79 16.40
CA PRO A 280 38.84 -18.84 15.14
C PRO A 280 37.32 -18.68 15.32
N ALA A 281 36.68 -18.01 14.36
CA ALA A 281 35.27 -18.20 14.03
C ALA A 281 35.07 -18.12 12.49
N THR A 282 34.59 -19.24 11.93
CA THR A 282 33.81 -19.42 10.67
C THR A 282 34.30 -18.77 9.36
N PRO A 283 34.76 -19.57 8.37
CA PRO A 283 35.06 -19.12 7.02
C PRO A 283 33.99 -19.57 6.01
N GLU A 284 33.01 -18.71 5.71
CA GLU A 284 32.26 -18.68 4.46
C GLU A 284 32.01 -17.19 4.17
N GLU A 285 32.12 -16.75 2.91
CA GLU A 285 32.07 -15.35 2.44
C GLU A 285 33.42 -14.59 2.42
N ASP A 286 34.28 -14.87 1.43
CA ASP A 286 35.29 -13.86 0.99
C ASP A 286 35.97 -14.16 -0.37
N LEU A 287 35.61 -15.27 -1.04
CA LEU A 287 36.14 -15.58 -2.38
C LEU A 287 35.44 -14.81 -3.52
N GLU A 288 34.28 -14.18 -3.27
CA GLU A 288 33.55 -13.41 -4.30
C GLU A 288 33.95 -11.93 -4.37
N GLU A 289 34.40 -11.32 -3.26
CA GLU A 289 34.75 -9.90 -3.22
C GLU A 289 36.15 -9.60 -3.80
N SER A 290 37.09 -10.55 -3.68
CA SER A 290 38.43 -10.42 -4.26
C SER A 290 38.44 -10.59 -5.79
N VAL A 291 37.68 -11.54 -6.33
CA VAL A 291 37.55 -11.79 -7.78
C VAL A 291 36.79 -10.66 -8.47
N SER A 292 35.72 -10.15 -7.86
CA SER A 292 34.94 -9.02 -8.40
C SER A 292 35.72 -7.70 -8.41
N ARG A 293 36.64 -7.49 -7.45
CA ARG A 293 37.52 -6.32 -7.41
C ARG A 293 38.60 -6.35 -8.51
N GLU A 294 39.21 -7.50 -8.77
CA GLU A 294 40.20 -7.61 -9.87
C GLU A 294 39.54 -7.50 -11.25
N GLU A 295 38.35 -8.08 -11.43
CA GLU A 295 37.59 -7.99 -12.68
C GLU A 295 37.12 -6.54 -12.95
N SER A 296 36.70 -5.82 -11.91
CA SER A 296 36.33 -4.40 -12.02
C SER A 296 37.53 -3.49 -12.30
N GLU A 297 38.71 -3.79 -11.76
CA GLU A 297 39.95 -3.10 -12.12
C GLU A 297 40.37 -3.35 -13.58
N LEU A 298 40.20 -4.58 -14.10
CA LEU A 298 40.46 -4.90 -15.51
C LEU A 298 39.48 -4.19 -16.44
N ARG A 299 38.18 -4.14 -16.08
CA ARG A 299 37.18 -3.37 -16.81
C ARG A 299 37.51 -1.88 -16.80
N PHE A 300 37.98 -1.33 -15.69
CA PHE A 300 38.39 0.06 -15.61
C PHE A 300 39.58 0.37 -16.52
N ARG A 301 40.60 -0.50 -16.56
CA ARG A 301 41.75 -0.36 -17.47
C ARG A 301 41.33 -0.47 -18.94
N GLN A 302 40.41 -1.37 -19.28
CA GLN A 302 39.88 -1.54 -20.63
C GLN A 302 39.06 -0.31 -21.06
N LEU A 303 38.15 0.16 -20.21
CA LEU A 303 37.34 1.35 -20.46
C LEU A 303 38.20 2.60 -20.67
N THR A 304 39.32 2.71 -19.94
CA THR A 304 40.28 3.81 -20.11
C THR A 304 40.97 3.77 -21.47
N ARG A 305 41.32 2.58 -21.98
CA ARG A 305 41.91 2.42 -23.32
C ARG A 305 40.89 2.74 -24.41
N GLU A 306 39.65 2.30 -24.25
CA GLU A 306 38.55 2.62 -25.17
C GLU A 306 38.24 4.10 -25.19
N TYR A 307 38.20 4.76 -24.04
CA TYR A 307 38.03 6.21 -23.94
C TYR A 307 39.15 6.97 -24.68
N GLN A 308 40.41 6.55 -24.52
CA GLN A 308 41.55 7.15 -25.24
C GLN A 308 41.51 6.87 -26.76
N ALA A 309 41.02 5.71 -27.18
CA ALA A 309 40.81 5.40 -28.60
C ALA A 309 39.70 6.26 -29.19
N LEU A 310 38.62 6.47 -28.42
CA LEU A 310 37.50 7.32 -28.81
C LEU A 310 37.90 8.79 -28.91
N GLN A 311 38.71 9.29 -27.97
CA GLN A 311 39.27 10.64 -28.05
C GLN A 311 40.18 10.83 -29.28
N ARG A 312 40.98 9.83 -29.64
CA ARG A 312 41.80 9.85 -30.86
C ARG A 312 40.92 9.82 -32.13
N ALA A 313 39.88 8.99 -32.15
CA ALA A 313 38.92 8.97 -33.26
C ALA A 313 38.15 10.29 -33.37
N TYR A 314 37.80 10.92 -32.26
CA TYR A 314 37.15 12.23 -32.23
C TYR A 314 38.08 13.34 -32.74
N ALA A 315 39.37 13.30 -32.40
CA ALA A 315 40.38 14.21 -32.93
C ALA A 315 40.55 14.06 -34.45
N LEU A 316 40.58 12.83 -34.97
CA LEU A 316 40.65 12.54 -36.40
C LEU A 316 39.38 12.97 -37.15
N LEU A 317 38.20 12.78 -36.53
CA LEU A 317 36.94 13.30 -37.07
C LEU A 317 36.95 14.82 -37.09
N GLN A 318 37.45 15.48 -36.05
CA GLN A 318 37.54 16.94 -35.99
C GLN A 318 38.53 17.50 -37.02
N GLU A 319 39.62 16.77 -37.32
CA GLU A 319 40.55 17.08 -38.40
C GLU A 319 39.91 16.91 -39.80
N GLN A 320 39.05 15.89 -40.00
CA GLN A 320 38.29 15.73 -41.25
C GLN A 320 37.12 16.71 -41.41
N THR A 321 36.49 17.14 -40.31
CA THR A 321 35.34 18.06 -40.34
C THR A 321 35.76 19.52 -40.48
N GLY A 322 37.05 19.85 -40.28
CA GLY A 322 37.57 21.21 -40.32
C GLY A 322 37.94 21.79 -41.70
N GLY A 323 37.97 20.99 -42.77
CA GLY A 323 38.45 21.50 -44.07
C GLY A 323 37.96 20.82 -45.37
N SER A 324 37.24 19.70 -45.31
CA SER A 324 36.89 18.92 -46.52
C SER A 324 35.48 19.20 -47.08
N LEU A 325 34.50 19.44 -46.20
CA LEU A 325 33.09 19.54 -46.62
C LEU A 325 32.75 20.82 -47.41
N ASP A 326 33.58 21.87 -47.31
CA ASP A 326 33.36 23.13 -48.03
C ASP A 326 33.92 23.06 -49.45
N ALA A 327 35.11 22.49 -49.66
CA ALA A 327 35.72 22.41 -50.98
C ALA A 327 34.94 21.50 -51.96
N GLU A 328 34.36 20.39 -51.48
CA GLU A 328 33.61 19.47 -52.33
C GLU A 328 32.17 19.95 -52.61
N ARG A 329 31.53 20.63 -51.64
CA ARG A 329 30.24 21.32 -51.86
C ARG A 329 30.41 22.52 -52.77
N GLU A 330 31.46 23.32 -52.61
CA GLU A 330 31.72 24.50 -53.43
C GLU A 330 32.12 24.12 -54.86
N ALA A 331 32.82 22.99 -55.07
CA ALA A 331 33.08 22.43 -56.38
C ALA A 331 31.79 21.94 -57.08
N ARG A 332 30.88 21.27 -56.36
CA ARG A 332 29.58 20.83 -56.91
C ARG A 332 28.64 22.00 -57.19
N VAL A 333 28.66 23.04 -56.36
CA VAL A 333 27.91 24.29 -56.58
C VAL A 333 28.48 25.09 -57.75
N ARG A 334 29.81 25.18 -57.90
CA ARG A 334 30.45 25.80 -59.09
C ARG A 334 30.14 25.06 -60.39
N ILE A 335 30.10 23.73 -60.37
CA ILE A 335 29.70 22.92 -61.54
C ILE A 335 28.21 23.12 -61.86
N CYS A 336 27.35 23.27 -60.85
CA CYS A 336 25.92 23.54 -61.04
C CYS A 336 25.61 24.96 -61.55
N CYS A 337 26.46 25.94 -61.24
CA CYS A 337 26.29 27.34 -61.66
C CYS A 337 26.93 27.68 -63.03
N HIS A 338 27.56 26.73 -63.72
CA HIS A 338 28.22 26.96 -65.01
C HIS A 338 27.55 26.30 -66.22
N LEU A 339 26.41 25.63 -66.05
CA LEU A 339 25.64 25.07 -67.15
C LEU A 339 24.29 25.81 -67.28
N PRO A 340 24.13 26.70 -68.27
CA PRO A 340 22.87 27.37 -68.51
C PRO A 340 21.98 26.44 -69.31
N ASN A 341 21.34 25.47 -68.65
CA ASN A 341 20.09 24.87 -69.12
C ASN A 341 19.46 24.00 -68.02
N VAL A 342 18.12 24.00 -68.02
CA VAL A 342 17.20 23.06 -67.38
C VAL A 342 16.63 23.45 -66.01
N VAL A 343 15.34 23.76 -66.04
CA VAL A 343 14.38 24.04 -64.93
C VAL A 343 14.36 22.96 -63.82
N ILE A 344 14.95 21.78 -64.06
CA ILE A 344 15.05 20.65 -63.12
C ILE A 344 16.04 20.94 -61.99
N SER A 345 17.14 21.67 -62.23
CA SER A 345 18.18 21.94 -61.22
C SER A 345 17.66 22.81 -60.06
N ARG A 346 16.82 23.80 -60.37
CA ARG A 346 16.27 24.73 -59.38
C ARG A 346 15.23 24.06 -58.48
N SER A 347 14.43 23.14 -59.02
CA SER A 347 13.47 22.34 -58.25
C SER A 347 14.18 21.33 -57.33
N CYS A 348 15.27 20.72 -57.80
CA CYS A 348 16.06 19.76 -57.04
C CYS A 348 16.79 20.44 -55.85
N CYS A 349 17.38 21.63 -56.06
CA CYS A 349 17.97 22.42 -54.98
C CYS A 349 16.95 22.85 -53.91
N VAL A 350 15.75 23.26 -54.30
CA VAL A 350 14.68 23.64 -53.35
C VAL A 350 14.20 22.42 -52.55
N TRP A 351 14.09 21.25 -53.19
CA TRP A 351 13.67 20.01 -52.54
C TRP A 351 14.70 19.52 -51.51
N LEU A 352 15.99 19.58 -51.84
CA LEU A 352 17.08 19.26 -50.92
C LEU A 352 17.16 20.24 -49.73
N LEU A 353 16.97 21.54 -49.96
CA LEU A 353 16.88 22.56 -48.89
C LEU A 353 15.66 22.36 -47.97
N TRP A 354 14.53 21.90 -48.53
CA TRP A 354 13.33 21.60 -47.74
C TRP A 354 13.47 20.34 -46.89
N GLN A 355 14.15 19.31 -47.41
CA GLN A 355 14.40 18.06 -46.71
C GLN A 355 15.39 18.24 -45.54
N ASP A 356 16.44 19.05 -45.73
CA ASP A 356 17.36 19.45 -44.66
C ASP A 356 16.63 20.23 -43.54
N SER A 357 15.68 21.10 -43.88
CA SER A 357 14.91 21.86 -42.88
C SER A 357 14.05 20.97 -41.98
N LYS A 358 13.36 19.99 -42.56
CA LYS A 358 12.55 19.02 -41.78
C LYS A 358 13.40 18.15 -40.87
N TRP A 359 14.55 17.68 -41.36
CA TRP A 359 15.45 16.87 -40.57
C TRP A 359 16.02 17.64 -39.36
N VAL A 360 16.35 18.92 -39.54
CA VAL A 360 16.79 19.80 -38.44
C VAL A 360 15.69 20.00 -37.40
N GLU A 361 14.44 20.18 -37.83
CA GLU A 361 13.28 20.32 -36.94
C GLU A 361 13.02 19.03 -36.12
N GLU A 362 13.04 17.86 -36.77
CA GLU A 362 12.90 16.56 -36.11
C GLU A 362 14.04 16.29 -35.13
N LYS A 363 15.29 16.61 -35.51
CA LYS A 363 16.45 16.49 -34.62
C LYS A 363 16.32 17.39 -33.40
N GLN A 364 15.87 18.64 -33.55
CA GLN A 364 15.63 19.54 -32.43
C GLN A 364 14.46 19.11 -31.54
N TYR A 365 13.44 18.49 -32.12
CA TYR A 365 12.33 17.91 -31.36
C TYR A 365 12.82 16.72 -30.53
N LEU A 366 13.57 15.79 -31.14
CA LEU A 366 14.13 14.63 -30.46
C LEU A 366 15.11 15.00 -29.34
N LEU A 367 15.87 16.08 -29.50
CA LEU A 367 16.74 16.60 -28.45
C LEU A 367 15.93 17.15 -27.26
N ARG A 368 14.84 17.89 -27.52
CA ARG A 368 13.94 18.39 -26.47
C ARG A 368 13.26 17.25 -25.72
N THR A 369 12.72 16.26 -26.43
CA THR A 369 12.09 15.10 -25.80
C THR A 369 13.09 14.26 -25.01
N ASN A 370 14.32 14.10 -25.51
CA ASN A 370 15.38 13.42 -24.74
C ASN A 370 15.77 14.18 -23.48
N GLN A 371 15.84 15.51 -23.54
CA GLN A 371 16.11 16.36 -22.37
C GLN A 371 15.01 16.17 -21.31
N GLU A 372 13.74 16.22 -21.72
CA GLU A 372 12.60 15.98 -20.82
C GLU A 372 12.60 14.57 -20.23
N LEU A 373 12.96 13.55 -21.01
CA LEU A 373 13.08 12.17 -20.52
C LEU A 373 14.22 12.03 -19.51
N ARG A 374 15.36 12.69 -19.72
CA ARG A 374 16.47 12.72 -18.77
C ARG A 374 16.09 13.37 -17.45
N GLU A 375 15.36 14.49 -17.51
CA GLU A 375 14.86 15.17 -16.31
C GLU A 375 13.84 14.31 -15.55
N LYS A 376 12.94 13.61 -16.27
CA LYS A 376 12.00 12.65 -15.68
C LYS A 376 12.72 11.47 -15.02
N MET A 377 13.75 10.91 -15.66
CA MET A 377 14.56 9.84 -15.06
C MET A 377 15.26 10.32 -13.79
N SER A 378 15.85 11.51 -13.80
CA SER A 378 16.50 12.09 -12.61
C SER A 378 15.51 12.32 -11.46
N ALA A 379 14.30 12.80 -11.77
CA ALA A 379 13.25 12.97 -10.78
C ALA A 379 12.75 11.63 -10.20
N LEU A 380 12.61 10.61 -11.04
CA LEU A 380 12.23 9.26 -10.62
C LEU A 380 13.32 8.60 -9.77
N GLN A 381 14.60 8.75 -10.13
CA GLN A 381 15.71 8.27 -9.31
C GLN A 381 15.73 8.93 -7.92
N GLN A 382 15.49 10.25 -7.84
CA GLN A 382 15.37 10.91 -6.53
C GLN A 382 14.15 10.43 -5.73
N ALA A 383 13.05 10.13 -6.40
CA ALA A 383 11.87 9.57 -5.74
C ALA A 383 12.13 8.14 -5.23
N GLU A 384 12.83 7.33 -6.02
CA GLU A 384 13.27 5.99 -5.64
C GLU A 384 14.19 6.03 -4.41
N SER A 385 15.20 6.90 -4.39
CA SER A 385 16.09 7.04 -3.23
C SER A 385 15.34 7.48 -1.96
N ARG A 386 14.30 8.31 -2.10
CA ARG A 386 13.44 8.70 -0.96
C ARG A 386 12.60 7.54 -0.46
N LEU A 387 11.98 6.79 -1.37
CA LEU A 387 11.19 5.61 -1.01
C LEU A 387 12.07 4.53 -0.37
N GLN A 388 13.29 4.34 -0.85
CA GLN A 388 14.26 3.44 -0.22
C GLN A 388 14.59 3.86 1.22
N ALA A 389 14.75 5.16 1.48
CA ALA A 389 14.95 5.67 2.83
C ALA A 389 13.70 5.45 3.71
N GLU A 390 12.49 5.74 3.21
CA GLU A 390 11.24 5.50 3.94
C GLU A 390 11.01 4.02 4.26
N VAL A 391 11.39 3.10 3.35
CA VAL A 391 11.35 1.65 3.60
C VAL A 391 12.36 1.25 4.67
N GLN A 392 13.54 1.86 4.70
CA GLN A 392 14.52 1.58 5.75
C GLN A 392 14.04 2.09 7.11
N ASP A 393 13.50 3.31 7.17
CA ASP A 393 12.92 3.86 8.40
C ASP A 393 11.77 2.99 8.94
N ALA A 394 10.94 2.44 8.04
CA ALA A 394 9.86 1.52 8.41
C ALA A 394 10.38 0.16 8.93
N ARG A 395 11.50 -0.34 8.40
CA ARG A 395 12.17 -1.55 8.92
C ARG A 395 12.72 -1.31 10.31
N ASP A 396 13.42 -0.20 10.51
CA ASP A 396 13.99 0.17 11.82
C ASP A 396 12.89 0.36 12.87
N GLN A 397 11.74 0.92 12.48
CA GLN A 397 10.55 1.00 13.35
C GLN A 397 9.97 -0.37 13.68
N ASN A 398 9.91 -1.29 12.70
CA ASN A 398 9.45 -2.66 12.92
C ASN A 398 10.37 -3.41 13.90
N GLU A 399 11.68 -3.30 13.73
CA GLU A 399 12.64 -3.87 14.68
C GLU A 399 12.41 -3.32 16.09
N LEU A 400 12.17 -2.02 16.24
CA LEU A 400 11.84 -1.40 17.53
C LEU A 400 10.53 -1.94 18.13
N LEU A 401 9.51 -2.17 17.29
CA LEU A 401 8.25 -2.77 17.70
C LEU A 401 8.44 -4.23 18.13
N GLU A 402 9.26 -5.00 17.44
CA GLU A 402 9.62 -6.36 17.85
C GLU A 402 10.30 -6.36 19.22
N PHE A 403 11.25 -5.46 19.46
CA PHE A 403 11.85 -5.30 20.80
C PHE A 403 10.81 -4.92 21.86
N ARG A 404 9.86 -4.04 21.52
CA ARG A 404 8.79 -3.64 22.44
C ARG A 404 7.82 -4.79 22.73
N VAL A 405 7.47 -5.60 21.74
CA VAL A 405 6.65 -6.81 21.92
C VAL A 405 7.36 -7.79 22.81
N LEU A 406 8.64 -8.09 22.56
CA LEU A 406 9.44 -8.97 23.42
C LEU A 406 9.53 -8.44 24.86
N GLU A 407 9.68 -7.12 25.04
CA GLU A 407 9.68 -6.50 26.37
C GLU A 407 8.31 -6.62 27.07
N LEU A 408 7.21 -6.53 26.31
CA LEU A 408 5.84 -6.72 26.81
C LEU A 408 5.56 -8.18 27.15
N GLU A 409 6.00 -9.13 26.32
CA GLU A 409 5.90 -10.57 26.56
C GLU A 409 6.73 -11.01 27.78
N GLU A 410 7.94 -10.46 27.96
CA GLU A 410 8.75 -10.70 29.15
C GLU A 410 8.13 -10.06 30.39
N ARG A 411 7.49 -8.89 30.25
CA ARG A 411 6.67 -8.31 31.32
C ARG A 411 5.46 -9.18 31.64
N GLU A 412 4.80 -9.78 30.66
CA GLU A 412 3.67 -10.70 30.84
C GLU A 412 4.11 -12.01 31.51
N ARG A 413 5.28 -12.56 31.16
CA ARG A 413 5.86 -13.72 31.87
C ARG A 413 6.24 -13.42 33.31
N ARG A 414 6.72 -12.19 33.59
CA ARG A 414 7.15 -11.76 34.93
C ARG A 414 6.02 -11.20 35.78
N SER A 415 4.94 -10.74 35.17
CA SER A 415 3.73 -10.40 35.91
C SER A 415 2.98 -11.69 36.21
N PRO A 416 2.51 -11.89 37.46
CA PRO A 416 1.59 -12.99 37.72
C PRO A 416 0.38 -12.72 36.82
N ALA A 417 0.06 -13.69 35.94
CA ALA A 417 -1.06 -13.60 35.01
C ALA A 417 -2.24 -12.91 35.72
N LEU A 418 -2.71 -11.80 35.17
CA LEU A 418 -3.99 -11.19 35.52
C LEU A 418 -5.10 -12.12 35.02
N ASN A 419 -5.12 -13.34 35.54
CA ASN A 419 -6.35 -14.04 35.77
C ASN A 419 -7.10 -13.14 36.75
N LEU A 420 -8.00 -12.31 36.24
CA LEU A 420 -9.14 -11.86 37.02
C LEU A 420 -9.97 -13.12 37.33
N HIS A 421 -9.44 -13.98 38.20
CA HIS A 421 -10.30 -14.51 39.22
C HIS A 421 -10.84 -13.25 39.87
N MET A 422 -12.08 -12.89 39.55
CA MET A 422 -12.91 -12.30 40.57
C MET A 422 -12.73 -13.24 41.75
N SER A 423 -11.84 -12.90 42.67
CA SER A 423 -11.96 -13.40 44.01
C SER A 423 -13.32 -12.86 44.42
N ALA A 424 -14.37 -13.63 44.15
CA ALA A 424 -15.43 -13.80 45.11
C ALA A 424 -14.67 -13.85 46.42
N PHE A 425 -14.87 -12.82 47.24
CA PHE A 425 -14.29 -12.75 48.57
C PHE A 425 -14.28 -14.18 49.10
N PRO A 426 -13.14 -14.76 49.51
CA PRO A 426 -13.17 -16.09 50.10
C PRO A 426 -14.30 -16.03 51.13
N GLU A 427 -15.24 -16.98 51.09
CA GLU A 427 -16.61 -16.94 51.67
C GLU A 427 -16.70 -16.51 53.16
N ASN A 428 -15.56 -16.17 53.76
CA ASN A 428 -15.27 -15.96 55.16
C ASN A 428 -14.70 -14.56 55.47
N SER A 429 -14.37 -13.72 54.47
CA SER A 429 -13.92 -12.33 54.70
C SER A 429 -15.10 -11.37 54.66
N SER A 430 -16.01 -11.52 55.62
CA SER A 430 -17.04 -10.53 55.88
C SER A 430 -16.38 -9.20 56.27
N SER A 431 -16.84 -8.08 55.70
CA SER A 431 -16.40 -6.76 56.14
C SER A 431 -16.66 -6.60 57.65
N ALA A 432 -15.92 -5.73 58.35
CA ALA A 432 -16.12 -5.53 59.80
C ALA A 432 -17.58 -5.19 60.17
N LEU A 433 -18.28 -4.47 59.27
CA LEU A 433 -19.72 -4.22 59.37
C LEU A 433 -20.55 -5.48 59.17
N GLN A 434 -20.21 -6.32 58.18
CA GLN A 434 -20.91 -7.57 57.92
C GLN A 434 -20.71 -8.58 59.06
N VAL A 435 -19.53 -8.63 59.71
CA VAL A 435 -19.31 -9.40 60.94
C VAL A 435 -20.22 -8.92 62.07
N TYR A 436 -20.31 -7.60 62.28
CA TYR A 436 -21.16 -7.00 63.31
C TYR A 436 -22.65 -7.24 63.05
N CYS A 437 -23.10 -7.08 61.80
CA CYS A 437 -24.47 -7.39 61.38
C CYS A 437 -24.81 -8.88 61.56
N HIS A 438 -23.88 -9.79 61.24
CA HIS A 438 -24.09 -11.24 61.46
C HIS A 438 -24.15 -11.60 62.95
N GLN A 439 -23.36 -10.95 63.80
CA GLN A 439 -23.40 -11.12 65.27
C GLN A 439 -24.74 -10.64 65.86
N GLU A 440 -25.30 -9.58 65.31
CA GLU A 440 -26.65 -9.07 65.63
C GLU A 440 -27.79 -9.84 64.93
N GLY A 441 -27.47 -10.90 64.17
CA GLY A 441 -28.46 -11.73 63.46
C GLY A 441 -29.09 -11.07 62.22
N VAL A 442 -28.56 -9.94 61.77
CA VAL A 442 -29.00 -9.20 60.57
C VAL A 442 -28.33 -9.80 59.34
N LYS A 443 -29.12 -10.55 58.55
CA LYS A 443 -28.65 -11.23 57.33
C LYS A 443 -28.92 -10.42 56.06
N ASP A 444 -30.07 -9.75 56.01
CA ASP A 444 -30.49 -8.92 54.88
C ASP A 444 -30.94 -7.54 55.38
N VAL A 445 -30.36 -6.47 54.82
CA VAL A 445 -30.77 -5.10 55.11
C VAL A 445 -31.74 -4.65 54.02
N ILE A 446 -33.03 -4.73 54.32
CA ILE A 446 -34.09 -4.27 53.41
C ILE A 446 -34.32 -2.78 53.66
N ILE A 447 -33.74 -1.92 52.81
CA ILE A 447 -33.83 -0.46 52.93
C ILE A 447 -35.28 0.04 53.11
N PRO A 448 -36.28 -0.42 52.32
CA PRO A 448 -37.68 -0.03 52.52
C PRO A 448 -38.23 -0.35 53.91
N GLU A 449 -37.84 -1.49 54.50
CA GLU A 449 -38.27 -1.86 55.85
C GLU A 449 -37.58 -1.04 56.93
N LEU A 450 -36.30 -0.69 56.70
CA LEU A 450 -35.53 0.14 57.62
C LEU A 450 -36.05 1.59 57.62
N MET A 451 -36.37 2.14 56.45
CA MET A 451 -37.05 3.44 56.32
C MET A 451 -38.39 3.42 57.06
N LYS A 452 -39.22 2.39 56.85
CA LYS A 452 -40.50 2.26 57.54
C LYS A 452 -40.36 2.19 59.06
N LYS A 453 -39.36 1.46 59.58
CA LYS A 453 -39.07 1.41 61.02
C LYS A 453 -38.60 2.76 61.56
N LEU A 454 -37.84 3.50 60.77
CA LEU A 454 -37.34 4.81 61.12
C LEU A 454 -38.44 5.88 61.13
N ASP A 455 -39.39 5.81 60.20
CA ASP A 455 -40.57 6.67 60.17
C ASP A 455 -41.43 6.46 61.43
N ILE A 456 -41.70 5.19 61.79
CA ILE A 456 -42.41 4.84 63.03
C ILE A 456 -41.67 5.35 64.28
N LEU A 457 -40.33 5.31 64.27
CA LEU A 457 -39.53 5.85 65.36
C LEU A 457 -39.62 7.38 65.42
N GLY A 458 -39.57 8.07 64.27
CA GLY A 458 -39.70 9.52 64.18
C GLY A 458 -41.06 10.05 64.65
N ASP A 459 -42.12 9.26 64.49
CA ASP A 459 -43.47 9.59 64.96
C ASP A 459 -43.66 9.41 66.48
N ASN A 460 -42.68 8.82 67.19
CA ASN A 460 -42.76 8.66 68.64
C ASN A 460 -42.46 9.98 69.37
N GLY A 461 -43.49 10.61 69.94
CA GLY A 461 -43.39 11.89 70.67
C GLY A 461 -42.57 11.90 71.96
N ASN A 462 -41.89 10.80 72.32
CA ASN A 462 -41.06 10.66 73.52
C ASN A 462 -39.54 10.80 73.25
N LEU A 463 -39.13 11.10 72.01
CA LEU A 463 -37.72 11.28 71.66
C LEU A 463 -37.19 12.65 72.13
N ARG A 464 -35.98 12.67 72.68
CA ARG A 464 -35.21 13.91 72.94
C ARG A 464 -34.81 14.56 71.62
N ASN A 465 -34.53 15.86 71.63
CA ASN A 465 -34.11 16.60 70.42
C ASN A 465 -32.90 15.96 69.72
N GLU A 466 -31.92 15.46 70.48
CA GLU A 466 -30.75 14.77 69.94
C GLU A 466 -31.12 13.46 69.22
N GLU A 467 -32.10 12.73 69.74
CA GLU A 467 -32.59 11.47 69.17
C GLU A 467 -33.43 11.72 67.91
N GLN A 468 -34.23 12.79 67.89
CA GLN A 468 -34.96 13.23 66.69
C GLN A 468 -34.00 13.61 65.56
N VAL A 469 -32.92 14.35 65.87
CA VAL A 469 -31.88 14.69 64.89
C VAL A 469 -31.19 13.44 64.37
N ALA A 470 -30.87 12.47 65.25
CA ALA A 470 -30.27 11.20 64.84
C ALA A 470 -31.18 10.38 63.92
N VAL A 471 -32.49 10.34 64.18
CA VAL A 471 -33.48 9.67 63.32
C VAL A 471 -33.55 10.33 61.94
N ILE A 472 -33.58 11.66 61.86
CA ILE A 472 -33.58 12.39 60.58
C ILE A 472 -32.28 12.16 59.79
N GLN A 473 -31.14 12.18 60.48
CA GLN A 473 -29.83 11.93 59.85
C GLN A 473 -29.74 10.50 59.32
N ALA A 474 -30.18 9.50 60.10
CA ALA A 474 -30.25 8.11 59.65
C ALA A 474 -31.13 7.95 58.40
N GLY A 475 -32.27 8.65 58.33
CA GLY A 475 -33.18 8.57 57.18
C GLY A 475 -32.58 9.19 55.92
N THR A 476 -31.83 10.29 56.09
CA THR A 476 -31.07 10.91 55.01
C THR A 476 -30.00 9.96 54.48
N VAL A 477 -29.24 9.31 55.35
CA VAL A 477 -28.19 8.34 54.97
C VAL A 477 -28.81 7.14 54.24
N ILE A 478 -29.90 6.56 54.76
CA ILE A 478 -30.56 5.42 54.14
C ILE A 478 -31.13 5.78 52.76
N SER A 479 -31.72 6.98 52.61
CA SER A 479 -32.20 7.47 51.31
C SER A 479 -31.08 7.67 50.29
N LEU A 480 -29.91 8.15 50.75
CA LEU A 480 -28.73 8.22 49.88
C LEU A 480 -28.27 6.81 49.48
N CYS A 481 -28.17 5.87 50.41
CA CYS A 481 -27.84 4.48 50.12
C CYS A 481 -28.80 3.86 49.08
N GLU A 482 -30.11 4.12 49.18
CA GLU A 482 -31.10 3.65 48.21
C GLU A 482 -30.85 4.21 46.80
N LYS A 483 -30.53 5.50 46.70
CA LYS A 483 -30.20 6.13 45.42
C LYS A 483 -28.93 5.56 44.81
N TRP A 484 -27.90 5.34 45.64
CA TRP A 484 -26.64 4.74 45.21
C TRP A 484 -26.82 3.30 44.73
N LEU A 485 -27.61 2.49 45.45
CA LEU A 485 -27.94 1.12 45.01
C LEU A 485 -28.70 1.10 43.68
N LYS A 486 -29.72 1.95 43.53
CA LYS A 486 -30.44 2.09 42.26
C LYS A 486 -29.52 2.49 41.10
N GLN A 487 -28.53 3.36 41.36
CA GLN A 487 -27.52 3.70 40.37
C GLN A 487 -26.65 2.48 40.01
N ILE A 488 -26.18 1.73 41.01
CA ILE A 488 -25.41 0.51 40.80
C ILE A 488 -26.21 -0.50 39.97
N ASP A 489 -27.45 -0.80 40.34
CA ASP A 489 -28.32 -1.73 39.61
C ASP A 489 -28.52 -1.29 38.15
N SER A 490 -28.72 0.01 37.92
CA SER A 490 -28.86 0.56 36.56
C SER A 490 -27.58 0.42 35.74
N THR A 491 -26.41 0.59 36.38
CA THR A 491 -25.11 0.40 35.71
C THR A 491 -24.82 -1.06 35.45
N GLU A 492 -25.21 -1.96 36.35
CA GLU A 492 -25.09 -3.41 36.18
C GLU A 492 -25.97 -3.88 35.02
N ALA A 493 -27.22 -3.43 34.95
CA ALA A 493 -28.12 -3.72 33.82
C ALA A 493 -27.55 -3.20 32.48
N ALA A 494 -26.97 -2.00 32.47
CA ALA A 494 -26.33 -1.46 31.27
C ALA A 494 -25.07 -2.25 30.85
N LEU A 495 -24.25 -2.69 31.82
CA LEU A 495 -23.06 -3.50 31.56
C LEU A 495 -23.41 -4.90 31.07
N THR A 496 -24.40 -5.55 31.68
CA THR A 496 -24.91 -6.85 31.25
C THR A 496 -25.48 -6.80 29.82
N GLN A 497 -26.22 -5.73 29.47
CA GLN A 497 -26.67 -5.53 28.09
C GLN A 497 -25.49 -5.38 27.12
N LYS A 498 -24.48 -4.55 27.46
CA LYS A 498 -23.27 -4.39 26.62
C LYS A 498 -22.51 -5.71 26.44
N MET A 499 -22.45 -6.54 27.47
CA MET A 499 -21.80 -7.85 27.40
C MET A 499 -22.51 -8.75 26.37
N ILE A 500 -23.84 -8.78 26.40
CA ILE A 500 -24.66 -9.53 25.44
C ILE A 500 -24.46 -8.99 24.01
N ASP A 501 -24.44 -7.67 23.84
CA ASP A 501 -24.23 -7.05 22.53
C ASP A 501 -22.84 -7.42 21.95
N LEU A 502 -21.80 -7.39 22.79
CA LEU A 502 -20.44 -7.80 22.40
C LEU A 502 -20.36 -9.30 22.05
N GLU A 503 -21.09 -10.17 22.75
CA GLU A 503 -21.18 -11.58 22.41
C GLU A 503 -21.83 -11.79 21.03
N ASN A 504 -22.90 -11.06 20.73
CA ASN A 504 -23.57 -11.10 19.42
C ASN A 504 -22.66 -10.59 18.30
N ASP A 505 -21.97 -9.48 18.52
CA ASP A 505 -21.01 -8.93 17.55
C ASP A 505 -19.86 -9.90 17.29
N LYS A 506 -19.32 -10.52 18.35
CA LYS A 506 -18.27 -11.55 18.23
C LYS A 506 -18.72 -12.74 17.39
N GLU A 507 -19.96 -13.21 17.57
CA GLU A 507 -20.51 -14.28 16.73
C GLU A 507 -20.63 -13.87 15.26
N LEU A 508 -21.06 -12.62 15.00
CA LEU A 508 -21.13 -12.08 13.65
C LEU A 508 -19.75 -12.01 13.00
N PHE A 509 -18.75 -11.46 13.70
CA PHE A 509 -17.37 -11.41 13.22
C PHE A 509 -16.81 -12.80 12.94
N SER A 510 -17.15 -13.79 13.77
CA SER A 510 -16.70 -15.16 13.60
C SER A 510 -17.30 -15.81 12.33
N LYS A 511 -18.59 -15.57 12.05
CA LYS A 511 -19.22 -16.01 10.78
C LYS A 511 -18.58 -15.33 9.56
N GLN A 512 -18.36 -14.02 9.64
CA GLN A 512 -17.73 -13.25 8.57
C GLN A 512 -16.29 -13.69 8.31
N LYS A 513 -15.53 -14.01 9.36
CA LYS A 513 -14.20 -14.59 9.25
C LYS A 513 -14.24 -15.93 8.50
N GLY A 514 -15.18 -16.81 8.85
CA GLY A 514 -15.35 -18.10 8.16
C GLY A 514 -15.59 -17.95 6.65
N PHE A 515 -16.48 -17.03 6.24
CA PHE A 515 -16.70 -16.76 4.80
C PHE A 515 -15.46 -16.24 4.06
N LEU A 516 -14.63 -15.44 4.74
CA LEU A 516 -13.38 -14.94 4.15
C LEU A 516 -12.33 -16.04 4.03
N GLU A 517 -12.26 -16.96 5.00
CA GLU A 517 -11.38 -18.13 4.95
C GLU A 517 -11.78 -19.06 3.80
N GLU A 518 -13.07 -19.39 3.66
CA GLU A 518 -13.60 -20.19 2.55
C GLU A 518 -13.29 -19.56 1.18
N GLU A 519 -13.48 -18.24 1.05
CA GLU A 519 -13.18 -17.52 -0.17
C GLU A 519 -11.67 -17.49 -0.49
N LEU A 520 -10.83 -17.35 0.53
CA LEU A 520 -9.37 -17.40 0.37
C LEU A 520 -8.93 -18.78 -0.13
N ASP A 521 -9.52 -19.84 0.42
CA ASP A 521 -9.22 -21.22 0.01
C ASP A 521 -9.70 -21.49 -1.43
N TYR A 522 -10.87 -20.98 -1.82
CA TYR A 522 -11.33 -21.05 -3.21
C TYR A 522 -10.36 -20.35 -4.17
N ARG A 523 -9.92 -19.13 -3.84
CA ARG A 523 -8.95 -18.39 -4.66
C ARG A 523 -7.61 -19.09 -4.78
N LYS A 524 -7.10 -19.67 -3.69
CA LYS A 524 -5.88 -20.49 -3.72
C LYS A 524 -6.05 -21.68 -4.66
N GLN A 525 -7.16 -22.40 -4.54
CA GLN A 525 -7.44 -23.54 -5.40
C GLN A 525 -7.54 -23.14 -6.89
N ALA A 526 -8.20 -22.02 -7.21
CA ALA A 526 -8.30 -21.52 -8.57
C ALA A 526 -6.93 -21.09 -9.14
N LEU A 527 -6.09 -20.48 -8.30
CA LEU A 527 -4.72 -20.10 -8.64
C LEU A 527 -3.85 -21.34 -8.87
N ASP A 528 -3.93 -22.36 -8.01
CA ASP A 528 -3.23 -23.63 -8.19
C ASP A 528 -3.64 -24.33 -9.48
N GLN A 529 -4.95 -24.35 -9.81
CA GLN A 529 -5.45 -24.88 -11.08
C GLN A 529 -4.90 -24.10 -12.29
N ALA A 530 -4.82 -22.77 -12.20
CA ALA A 530 -4.24 -21.95 -13.25
C ALA A 530 -2.75 -22.24 -13.44
N TYR A 531 -1.98 -22.39 -12.35
CA TYR A 531 -0.58 -22.78 -12.41
C TYR A 531 -0.39 -24.15 -13.04
N MET A 532 -1.15 -25.16 -12.61
CA MET A 532 -1.13 -26.49 -13.25
C MET A 532 -1.43 -26.40 -14.75
N ARG A 533 -2.39 -25.57 -15.15
CA ARG A 533 -2.74 -25.40 -16.56
C ARG A 533 -1.62 -24.72 -17.36
N ILE A 534 -0.93 -23.76 -16.76
CA ILE A 534 0.25 -23.14 -17.36
C ILE A 534 1.35 -24.18 -17.55
N GLU A 535 1.66 -24.97 -16.52
CA GLU A 535 2.68 -26.04 -16.60
C GLU A 535 2.33 -27.08 -17.67
N GLU A 536 1.07 -27.50 -17.78
CA GLU A 536 0.61 -28.39 -18.85
C GLU A 536 0.81 -27.80 -20.25
N LEU A 537 0.49 -26.51 -20.42
CA LEU A 537 0.66 -25.80 -21.69
C LEU A 537 2.14 -25.63 -22.02
N GLU A 538 2.97 -25.31 -21.04
CA GLU A 538 4.42 -25.25 -21.18
C GLU A 538 4.99 -26.61 -21.56
N ALA A 539 4.61 -27.68 -20.87
CA ALA A 539 5.02 -29.05 -21.22
C ALA A 539 4.57 -29.45 -22.63
N THR A 540 3.37 -29.03 -23.04
CA THR A 540 2.86 -29.24 -24.41
C THR A 540 3.69 -28.46 -25.42
N LEU A 541 4.05 -27.21 -25.13
CA LEU A 541 4.90 -26.38 -25.98
C LEU A 541 6.33 -26.95 -26.07
N TYR A 542 6.93 -27.34 -24.95
CA TYR A 542 8.23 -28.01 -24.91
C TYR A 542 8.22 -29.31 -25.71
N SER A 543 7.17 -30.13 -25.59
CA SER A 543 7.01 -31.35 -26.38
C SER A 543 6.84 -31.06 -27.87
N ALA A 544 6.11 -30.01 -28.23
CA ALA A 544 5.95 -29.57 -29.62
C ALA A 544 7.27 -29.03 -30.21
N LEU A 545 8.08 -28.34 -29.41
CA LEU A 545 9.41 -27.87 -29.78
C LEU A 545 10.42 -29.02 -29.89
N GLN A 546 10.38 -30.02 -29.00
CA GLN A 546 11.21 -31.23 -29.09
C GLN A 546 10.79 -32.15 -30.25
N GLN A 547 9.53 -32.11 -30.65
CA GLN A 547 9.05 -32.71 -31.90
C GLN A 547 9.39 -31.87 -33.15
N GLU A 548 10.30 -30.88 -33.07
CA GLU A 548 10.99 -30.36 -34.26
C GLU A 548 11.59 -31.55 -35.01
N GLN A 549 10.83 -32.05 -35.98
CA GLN A 549 11.29 -33.06 -36.90
C GLN A 549 12.56 -32.50 -37.55
N PRO A 550 13.55 -33.32 -37.92
CA PRO A 550 14.66 -32.85 -38.74
C PRO A 550 14.17 -32.18 -40.05
N ALA A 551 12.92 -32.45 -40.45
CA ALA A 551 12.20 -31.71 -41.48
C ALA A 551 11.88 -30.24 -41.12
N CYS A 552 11.57 -29.87 -39.87
CA CYS A 552 11.32 -28.48 -39.46
C CYS A 552 12.60 -27.63 -39.43
N GLN A 553 13.73 -28.17 -38.98
CA GLN A 553 15.04 -27.51 -39.09
C GLN A 553 15.51 -27.45 -40.54
N ALA A 554 15.36 -28.54 -41.32
CA ALA A 554 15.64 -28.51 -42.75
C ALA A 554 14.68 -27.57 -43.52
N VAL A 555 13.44 -27.38 -43.08
CA VAL A 555 12.50 -26.39 -43.63
C VAL A 555 12.91 -24.98 -43.22
N ALA A 556 13.29 -24.73 -41.96
CA ALA A 556 13.81 -23.44 -41.51
C ALA A 556 15.09 -23.03 -42.25
N GLU A 557 15.97 -23.99 -42.58
CA GLU A 557 17.19 -23.79 -43.36
C GLU A 557 16.97 -23.75 -44.88
N SER A 558 15.93 -24.44 -45.41
CA SER A 558 15.58 -24.42 -46.84
C SER A 558 14.61 -23.30 -47.24
N LEU A 559 14.00 -22.61 -46.27
CA LEU A 559 13.23 -21.40 -46.51
C LEU A 559 14.19 -20.29 -46.93
N THR A 560 13.99 -19.78 -48.15
CA THR A 560 14.69 -18.58 -48.62
C THR A 560 14.40 -17.39 -47.70
N ASP A 561 15.33 -16.43 -47.60
CA ASP A 561 15.17 -15.27 -46.71
C ASP A 561 13.86 -14.51 -46.97
N ARG A 562 13.40 -14.50 -48.22
CA ARG A 562 12.09 -13.97 -48.61
C ARG A 562 10.92 -14.71 -47.93
N GLN A 563 10.94 -16.04 -47.89
CA GLN A 563 9.88 -16.83 -47.25
C GLN A 563 9.93 -16.72 -45.72
N ARG A 564 11.13 -16.58 -45.14
CA ARG A 564 11.30 -16.29 -43.70
C ARG A 564 10.71 -14.93 -43.32
N GLU A 565 10.93 -13.92 -44.16
CA GLU A 565 10.37 -12.59 -43.95
C GLU A 565 8.84 -12.57 -44.15
N GLU A 566 8.31 -13.28 -45.15
CA GLU A 566 6.87 -13.46 -45.34
C GLU A 566 6.22 -14.16 -44.12
N LEU A 567 6.88 -15.17 -43.54
CA LEU A 567 6.41 -15.85 -42.34
C LEU A 567 6.46 -14.93 -41.11
N ARG A 568 7.52 -14.14 -40.92
CA ARG A 568 7.61 -13.13 -39.84
C ARG A 568 6.47 -12.12 -39.94
N LEU A 569 6.23 -11.59 -41.14
CA LEU A 569 5.13 -10.66 -41.39
C LEU A 569 3.76 -11.30 -41.09
N ALA A 570 3.57 -12.58 -41.42
CA ALA A 570 2.36 -13.33 -41.10
C ALA A 570 2.18 -13.54 -39.58
N VAL A 571 3.23 -13.89 -38.86
CA VAL A 571 3.23 -14.03 -37.39
C VAL A 571 2.95 -12.68 -36.72
N ASP A 572 3.56 -11.60 -37.18
CA ASP A 572 3.29 -10.27 -36.65
C ASP A 572 1.88 -9.79 -36.99
N LYS A 573 1.33 -10.22 -38.13
CA LYS A 573 -0.08 -9.97 -38.47
C LYS A 573 -1.02 -10.73 -37.52
N LEU A 574 -0.71 -11.99 -37.20
CA LEU A 574 -1.45 -12.80 -36.23
C LEU A 574 -1.36 -12.19 -34.82
N ARG A 575 -0.16 -11.82 -34.35
CA ARG A 575 0.03 -11.14 -33.06
C ARG A 575 -0.77 -9.84 -32.95
N ARG A 576 -0.73 -9.01 -34.00
CA ARG A 576 -1.54 -7.79 -34.07
C ARG A 576 -3.04 -8.09 -34.09
N GLN A 577 -3.47 -9.19 -34.69
CA GLN A 577 -4.87 -9.63 -34.66
C GLN A 577 -5.28 -10.10 -33.26
N ILE A 578 -4.47 -10.92 -32.60
CA ILE A 578 -4.71 -11.40 -31.23
C ILE A 578 -4.79 -10.23 -30.25
N LEU A 579 -3.86 -9.28 -30.32
CA LEU A 579 -3.89 -8.08 -29.47
C LEU A 579 -5.13 -7.20 -29.73
N ARG A 580 -5.56 -7.08 -30.99
CA ARG A 580 -6.81 -6.37 -31.32
C ARG A 580 -8.03 -7.10 -30.77
N GLN A 581 -8.07 -8.42 -30.88
CA GLN A 581 -9.16 -9.24 -30.34
C GLN A 581 -9.20 -9.18 -28.82
N SER A 582 -8.06 -9.28 -28.13
CA SER A 582 -7.96 -9.11 -26.67
C SER A 582 -8.51 -7.75 -26.24
N ARG A 583 -8.11 -6.64 -26.90
CA ARG A 583 -8.65 -5.30 -26.59
C ARG A 583 -10.16 -5.17 -26.88
N GLN A 584 -10.66 -5.88 -27.89
CA GLN A 584 -12.09 -5.93 -28.18
C GLN A 584 -12.86 -6.66 -27.08
N TYR A 585 -12.33 -7.79 -26.59
CA TYR A 585 -12.92 -8.51 -25.46
C TYR A 585 -12.87 -7.67 -24.18
N ASP A 586 -11.75 -6.99 -23.89
CA ASP A 586 -11.64 -6.11 -22.73
C ASP A 586 -12.66 -4.95 -22.80
N SER A 587 -12.86 -4.38 -24.00
CA SER A 587 -13.85 -3.32 -24.22
C SER A 587 -15.28 -3.84 -24.05
N GLN A 588 -15.57 -5.07 -24.50
CA GLN A 588 -16.87 -5.71 -24.29
C GLN A 588 -17.14 -5.97 -22.81
N ILE A 589 -16.17 -6.55 -22.10
CA ILE A 589 -16.26 -6.79 -20.65
C ILE A 589 -16.49 -5.47 -19.90
N LEU A 590 -15.78 -4.41 -20.29
CA LEU A 590 -15.96 -3.09 -19.68
C LEU A 590 -17.36 -2.53 -19.94
N GLN A 591 -17.89 -2.69 -21.16
CA GLN A 591 -19.23 -2.25 -21.52
C GLN A 591 -20.30 -3.01 -20.73
N GLU A 592 -20.20 -4.34 -20.67
CA GLU A 592 -21.11 -5.19 -19.89
C GLU A 592 -21.08 -4.83 -18.40
N ARG A 593 -19.89 -4.60 -17.84
CA ARG A 593 -19.74 -4.15 -16.45
C ARG A 593 -20.37 -2.78 -16.21
N MET A 594 -20.27 -1.87 -17.18
CA MET A 594 -20.87 -0.54 -17.10
C MET A 594 -22.40 -0.60 -17.16
N GLU A 595 -22.97 -1.44 -18.00
CA GLU A 595 -24.42 -1.68 -18.07
C GLU A 595 -24.96 -2.27 -16.76
N LEU A 596 -24.26 -3.26 -16.19
CA LEU A 596 -24.62 -3.83 -14.88
C LEU A 596 -24.53 -2.79 -13.75
N LEU A 597 -23.52 -1.91 -13.80
CA LEU A 597 -23.40 -0.82 -12.84
C LEU A 597 -24.56 0.16 -12.95
N GLN A 598 -24.97 0.53 -14.17
CA GLN A 598 -26.12 1.41 -14.40
C GLN A 598 -27.43 0.77 -13.89
N GLN A 599 -27.63 -0.53 -14.13
CA GLN A 599 -28.80 -1.25 -13.61
C GLN A 599 -28.81 -1.30 -12.07
N ALA A 600 -27.67 -1.56 -11.44
CA ALA A 600 -27.55 -1.55 -9.99
C ALA A 600 -27.82 -0.16 -9.39
N GLN A 601 -27.29 0.89 -10.02
CA GLN A 601 -27.56 2.28 -9.61
C GLN A 601 -29.03 2.65 -9.75
N GLN A 602 -29.71 2.20 -10.80
CA GLN A 602 -31.14 2.40 -10.95
C GLN A 602 -31.92 1.70 -9.84
N ARG A 603 -31.53 0.46 -9.49
CA ARG A 603 -32.17 -0.30 -8.41
C ARG A 603 -31.97 0.33 -7.04
N ILE A 604 -30.79 0.90 -6.77
CA ILE A 604 -30.52 1.63 -5.52
C ILE A 604 -31.48 2.81 -5.39
N ARG A 605 -31.66 3.62 -6.45
CA ARG A 605 -32.61 4.75 -6.42
C ARG A 605 -34.05 4.30 -6.12
N GLU A 606 -34.50 3.21 -6.74
CA GLU A 606 -35.83 2.65 -6.45
C GLU A 606 -35.99 2.22 -4.99
N LEU A 607 -34.93 1.66 -4.38
CA LEU A 607 -34.95 1.26 -2.98
C LEU A 607 -34.90 2.46 -2.04
N GLU A 608 -34.11 3.49 -2.38
CA GLU A 608 -34.09 4.77 -1.66
C GLU A 608 -35.49 5.42 -1.64
N ASP A 609 -36.17 5.45 -2.80
CA ASP A 609 -37.55 5.96 -2.90
C ASP A 609 -38.53 5.16 -2.01
N ARG A 610 -38.37 3.84 -1.93
CA ARG A 610 -39.20 2.97 -1.07
C ARG A 610 -38.92 3.20 0.40
N ILE A 611 -37.66 3.38 0.80
CA ILE A 611 -37.27 3.71 2.18
C ILE A 611 -37.87 5.06 2.58
N ASP A 612 -37.81 6.07 1.69
CA ASP A 612 -38.38 7.38 1.98
C ASP A 612 -39.91 7.36 2.08
N LEU A 613 -40.57 6.47 1.33
CA LEU A 613 -42.00 6.22 1.50
C LEU A 613 -42.31 5.56 2.85
N GLN A 614 -41.52 4.56 3.25
CA GLN A 614 -41.68 3.89 4.55
C GLN A 614 -41.44 4.85 5.72
N LYS A 615 -40.43 5.71 5.65
CA LYS A 615 -40.18 6.77 6.65
C LYS A 615 -41.38 7.70 6.80
N ARG A 616 -42.01 8.10 5.68
CA ARG A 616 -43.24 8.90 5.72
C ARG A 616 -44.40 8.16 6.39
N GLN A 617 -44.58 6.88 6.09
CA GLN A 617 -45.61 6.06 6.73
C GLN A 617 -45.39 5.89 8.23
N ILE A 618 -44.14 5.67 8.67
CA ILE A 618 -43.79 5.58 10.09
C ILE A 618 -44.13 6.90 10.78
N LYS A 619 -43.75 8.04 10.19
CA LYS A 619 -44.06 9.36 10.73
C LYS A 619 -45.58 9.60 10.87
N GLU A 620 -46.37 9.21 9.88
CA GLU A 620 -47.85 9.30 9.97
C GLU A 620 -48.42 8.41 11.08
N ILE A 621 -47.84 7.22 11.31
CA ILE A 621 -48.26 6.32 12.39
C ILE A 621 -47.90 6.92 13.75
N GLU A 622 -46.67 7.44 13.90
CA GLU A 622 -46.22 8.12 15.11
C GLU A 622 -47.14 9.31 15.44
N GLU A 623 -47.46 10.15 14.46
CA GLU A 623 -48.39 11.28 14.64
C GLU A 623 -49.79 10.82 15.06
N LYS A 624 -50.32 9.73 14.48
CA LYS A 624 -51.62 9.15 14.86
C LYS A 624 -51.63 8.63 16.30
N VAL A 625 -50.55 7.97 16.74
CA VAL A 625 -50.40 7.48 18.11
C VAL A 625 -50.37 8.65 19.10
N HIS A 626 -49.67 9.74 18.76
CA HIS A 626 -49.63 10.94 19.60
C HIS A 626 -50.98 11.66 19.71
N THR A 627 -51.88 11.52 18.73
CA THR A 627 -53.23 12.09 18.80
C THR A 627 -54.26 11.22 19.56
N GLN A 628 -53.91 9.97 19.91
CA GLN A 628 -54.79 9.05 20.64
C GLN A 628 -54.45 8.93 22.14
N ILE A 629 -53.35 9.55 22.58
CA ILE A 629 -52.97 9.76 23.98
C ILE A 629 -53.40 11.18 24.36
#